data_AF-A0AAV8Y534-F1
#
_entry.id   AF-A0AAV8Y534-F1
#
_cell.length_a   1.000
_cell.length_b   1.000
_cell.length_c   1.000
_cell.angle_alpha   90.00
_cell.angle_beta   90.00
_cell.angle_gamma   90.00
#
_symmetry.space_group_name_H-M   'P 1'
#
loop_
_entity.id
_entity.type
_entity.pdbx_description
1 polymer ?
#
loop_
_entity_poly.entity_id
_entity_poly.type
_entity_poly.pdbx_seq_one_letter_code
_entity_poly.pdbx_strand_id
1 'polypeptide(L)'
;YWLDLQKPISRQLGLSLVDPLLYFCVKFYTPDPGQLEEEYTRYLFCLQVKRDLSQGLMQCNENTAALMASYIVQAECGDYVAEDYPDHTYLSSYKFVPQQDQEMERKIMENHKKHA
;
A
#
# COMPACT_ATOMS: atom_id res chain seq x y z
N TYR A 1 -13.06 -8.61 11.17
CA TYR A 1 -14.14 -7.77 11.70
C TYR A 1 -13.55 -6.58 12.43
N TRP A 2 -14.26 -5.45 12.49
CA TRP A 2 -13.84 -4.29 13.28
C TRP A 2 -14.22 -4.48 14.75
N LEU A 3 -13.36 -4.04 15.67
CA LEU A 3 -13.70 -3.98 17.09
C LEU A 3 -14.78 -2.89 17.32
N ASP A 4 -15.76 -3.24 18.13
CA ASP A 4 -16.78 -2.36 18.67
C ASP A 4 -16.22 -1.64 19.89
N LEU A 5 -16.04 -0.33 19.79
CA LEU A 5 -15.44 0.49 20.85
C LEU A 5 -16.32 0.59 22.10
N GLN A 6 -17.61 0.25 22.00
CA GLN A 6 -18.55 0.32 23.13
C GLN A 6 -18.59 -0.99 23.94
N LYS A 7 -17.91 -2.04 23.48
CA LYS A 7 -17.91 -3.36 24.13
C LYS A 7 -16.52 -3.74 24.62
N PRO A 8 -16.38 -4.40 25.77
CA PRO A 8 -15.10 -4.95 26.20
C PRO A 8 -14.53 -5.92 25.16
N ILE A 9 -13.23 -5.86 24.91
CA ILE A 9 -12.52 -6.73 23.96
C ILE A 9 -12.76 -8.22 24.27
N SER A 10 -12.79 -8.59 25.56
CA SER A 10 -13.05 -9.94 26.02
C SER A 10 -14.43 -10.50 25.66
N ARG A 11 -15.40 -9.63 25.30
CA ARG A 11 -16.73 -10.05 24.81
C ARG A 11 -16.81 -10.13 23.29
N GLN A 12 -15.76 -9.70 22.58
CA GLN A 12 -15.71 -9.67 21.13
C GLN A 12 -14.77 -10.73 20.56
N LEU A 13 -13.71 -11.02 21.30
CA LEU A 13 -12.76 -12.09 20.99
C LEU A 13 -13.27 -13.36 21.67
N GLY A 14 -13.53 -14.40 20.87
CA GLY A 14 -14.01 -15.68 21.41
C GLY A 14 -13.02 -16.27 22.41
N LEU A 15 -13.52 -16.82 23.51
CA LEU A 15 -12.73 -17.42 24.60
C LEU A 15 -11.80 -18.56 24.14
N SER A 16 -11.96 -19.07 22.92
CA SER A 16 -11.10 -20.11 22.32
C SER A 16 -9.81 -19.57 21.69
N LEU A 17 -9.67 -18.24 21.53
CA LEU A 17 -8.46 -17.63 20.99
C LEU A 17 -7.48 -17.37 22.15
N VAL A 18 -6.50 -18.27 22.28
CA VAL A 18 -5.43 -18.16 23.29
C VAL A 18 -4.54 -16.93 23.05
N ASP A 19 -4.45 -16.46 21.80
CA ASP A 19 -3.74 -15.24 21.42
C ASP A 19 -4.39 -14.60 20.16
N PRO A 20 -5.35 -13.68 20.33
CA PRO A 20 -6.08 -13.11 19.21
C PRO A 20 -5.23 -12.07 18.46
N LEU A 21 -5.03 -12.29 17.16
CA LEU A 21 -4.30 -11.35 16.30
C LEU A 21 -5.20 -10.18 15.88
N LEU A 22 -4.76 -8.96 16.17
CA LEU A 22 -5.41 -7.71 15.77
C LEU A 22 -4.50 -6.93 14.82
N TYR A 23 -5.10 -6.28 13.84
CA TYR A 23 -4.40 -5.40 12.91
C TYR A 23 -4.92 -3.97 13.08
N PHE A 24 -4.00 -3.01 13.15
CA PHE A 24 -4.34 -1.60 13.00
C PHE A 24 -4.58 -1.35 11.51
N CYS A 25 -5.79 -0.88 11.17
CA CYS A 25 -6.21 -0.68 9.79
C CYS A 25 -7.01 0.62 9.64
N VAL A 26 -7.01 1.19 8.43
CA VAL A 26 -7.91 2.29 8.07
C VAL A 26 -9.32 1.76 7.85
N LYS A 27 -10.30 2.34 8.55
CA LYS A 27 -11.72 1.98 8.41
C LYS A 27 -12.47 2.87 7.43
N PHE A 28 -12.12 4.14 7.39
CA PHE A 28 -12.78 5.16 6.58
C PHE A 28 -11.71 5.89 5.78
N TYR A 29 -11.83 5.82 4.46
CA TYR A 29 -10.93 6.51 3.54
C TYR A 29 -11.51 7.90 3.25
N THR A 30 -10.68 8.93 3.33
CA THR A 30 -11.03 10.26 2.84
C THR A 30 -10.98 10.27 1.30
N PRO A 31 -11.91 10.94 0.61
CA PRO A 31 -11.81 11.14 -0.84
C PRO A 31 -10.63 12.03 -1.23
N ASP A 32 -10.12 12.84 -0.31
CA ASP A 32 -8.99 13.75 -0.52
C ASP A 32 -7.94 13.57 0.59
N PRO A 33 -6.73 13.05 0.26
CA PRO A 33 -5.63 12.91 1.22
C PRO A 33 -5.19 14.22 1.87
N GLY A 34 -5.41 15.37 1.22
CA GLY A 34 -5.10 16.70 1.76
C GLY A 34 -5.93 17.08 2.98
N GLN A 35 -7.05 16.38 3.23
CA GLN A 35 -7.88 16.56 4.44
C GLN A 35 -7.24 15.95 5.70
N LEU A 36 -6.24 15.09 5.55
CA LEU A 36 -5.48 14.58 6.68
C LEU A 36 -4.48 15.65 7.09
N GLU A 37 -4.71 16.32 8.22
CA GLU A 37 -3.87 17.44 8.68
C GLU A 37 -2.47 16.98 9.11
N GLU A 38 -2.39 15.86 9.83
CA GLU A 38 -1.15 15.34 10.38
C GLU A 38 -0.36 14.51 9.38
N GLU A 39 0.94 14.78 9.28
CA GLU A 39 1.86 14.03 8.43
C GLU A 39 1.92 12.55 8.79
N TYR A 40 1.94 12.24 10.09
CA TYR A 40 1.94 10.86 10.56
C TYR A 40 0.67 10.10 10.16
N THR A 41 -0.48 10.76 10.21
CA THR A 41 -1.75 10.16 9.76
C THR A 41 -1.75 9.91 8.25
N ARG A 42 -1.21 10.84 7.45
CA ARG A 42 -0.99 10.63 6.00
C ARG A 42 -0.10 9.42 5.74
N TYR A 43 1.01 9.31 6.47
CA TYR A 43 1.94 8.19 6.36
C TYR A 43 1.26 6.84 6.65
N LEU A 44 0.51 6.73 7.75
CA LEU A 44 -0.24 5.52 8.09
C LEU A 44 -1.28 5.16 7.01
N PHE A 45 -1.93 6.16 6.41
CA PHE A 45 -2.83 5.98 5.27
C PHE A 45 -2.10 5.41 4.05
N CYS A 46 -0.94 5.97 3.70
CA CYS A 46 -0.12 5.46 2.60
C CYS A 46 0.32 4.01 2.84
N LEU A 47 0.70 3.65 4.08
CA LEU A 47 1.03 2.27 4.43
C LEU A 47 -0.17 1.32 4.26
N GLN A 48 -1.37 1.75 4.64
CA GLN A 48 -2.58 0.96 4.40
C GLN A 48 -2.83 0.77 2.91
N VAL A 49 -2.76 1.84 2.11
CA VAL A 49 -2.94 1.78 0.65
C VAL A 49 -1.92 0.84 0.01
N LYS A 50 -0.65 0.92 0.42
CA LYS A 50 0.41 0.00 -0.02
C LYS A 50 0.06 -1.46 0.28
N ARG A 51 -0.40 -1.75 1.51
CA ARG A 51 -0.86 -3.09 1.90
C ARG A 51 -2.05 -3.55 1.04
N ASP A 52 -3.08 -2.72 0.90
CA ASP A 52 -4.29 -3.07 0.17
C ASP A 52 -4.04 -3.33 -1.32
N LEU A 53 -3.15 -2.55 -1.92
CA LEU A 53 -2.70 -2.73 -3.30
C LEU A 53 -1.98 -4.09 -3.46
N SER A 54 -1.02 -4.39 -2.58
CA SER A 54 -0.26 -5.65 -2.62
C SER A 54 -1.13 -6.90 -2.41
N GLN A 55 -2.18 -6.77 -1.60
CA GLN A 55 -3.09 -7.86 -1.24
C GLN A 55 -4.28 -7.98 -2.22
N GLY A 56 -4.43 -7.05 -3.16
CA GLY A 56 -5.55 -7.03 -4.11
C GLY A 56 -6.89 -6.67 -3.47
N LEU A 57 -6.86 -5.98 -2.33
CA LEU A 57 -8.06 -5.52 -1.62
C LEU A 57 -8.62 -4.23 -2.25
N MET A 58 -7.79 -3.48 -2.98
CA MET A 58 -8.19 -2.30 -3.71
C MET A 58 -8.61 -2.66 -5.14
N GLN A 59 -9.88 -2.39 -5.48
CA GLN A 59 -10.37 -2.57 -6.84
C GLN A 59 -9.88 -1.43 -7.74
N CYS A 60 -8.98 -1.74 -8.65
CA CYS A 60 -8.49 -0.81 -9.66
C CYS A 60 -8.07 -1.57 -10.92
N ASN A 61 -7.96 -0.86 -12.04
CA ASN A 61 -7.40 -1.45 -13.26
C ASN A 61 -5.86 -1.49 -13.18
N GLU A 62 -5.25 -2.23 -14.10
CA GLU A 62 -3.80 -2.44 -14.14
C GLU A 62 -3.00 -1.13 -14.23
N ASN A 63 -3.46 -0.17 -15.04
CA ASN A 63 -2.77 1.11 -15.22
C ASN A 63 -2.78 1.94 -13.93
N THR A 64 -3.91 1.97 -13.23
CA THR A 64 -4.02 2.63 -11.92
C THR A 64 -3.14 1.93 -10.89
N ALA A 65 -3.12 0.60 -10.86
CA ALA A 65 -2.27 -0.16 -9.95
C ALA A 65 -0.78 0.13 -10.20
N ALA A 66 -0.34 0.12 -11.46
CA ALA A 66 1.03 0.44 -11.83
C ALA A 66 1.42 1.88 -11.47
N LEU A 67 0.51 2.84 -11.67
CA LEU A 67 0.72 4.23 -11.27
C LEU A 67 0.86 4.36 -9.75
N MET A 68 -0.03 3.74 -8.97
CA MET A 68 0.05 3.77 -7.51
C MET A 68 1.33 3.11 -6.99
N ALA A 69 1.70 1.95 -7.55
CA ALA A 69 2.96 1.28 -7.23
C ALA A 69 4.17 2.18 -7.54
N SER A 70 4.16 2.93 -8.63
CA SER A 70 5.27 3.85 -8.95
C SER A 70 5.43 5.00 -7.95
N TYR A 71 4.34 5.48 -7.33
CA TYR A 71 4.45 6.45 -6.23
C TYR A 71 4.98 5.82 -4.94
N ILE A 72 4.67 4.54 -4.68
CA ILE A 72 5.26 3.80 -3.56
C ILE A 72 6.77 3.66 -3.77
N VAL A 73 7.18 3.31 -4.98
CA VAL A 73 8.60 3.22 -5.37
C VAL A 73 9.29 4.57 -5.20
N GLN A 74 8.71 5.66 -5.72
CA GLN A 74 9.25 7.02 -5.56
C GLN A 74 9.48 7.39 -4.09
N ALA A 75 8.54 7.03 -3.21
CA ALA A 75 8.66 7.32 -1.78
C ALA A 75 9.77 6.51 -1.08
N GLU A 76 10.16 5.34 -1.62
CA GLU A 76 11.18 4.45 -1.03
C GLU A 76 12.57 4.61 -1.66
N CYS A 77 12.61 4.82 -2.97
CA CYS A 77 13.81 4.85 -3.79
C CYS A 77 14.27 6.27 -4.14
N GLY A 78 13.43 7.28 -3.92
CA GLY A 78 13.66 8.65 -4.42
C GLY A 78 13.47 8.72 -5.94
N ASP A 79 14.09 9.72 -6.57
CA ASP A 79 13.98 9.95 -8.00
C ASP A 79 14.63 8.83 -8.82
N TYR A 80 14.07 8.56 -10.00
CA TYR A 80 14.66 7.62 -10.92
C TYR A 80 16.00 8.13 -11.49
N VAL A 81 17.06 7.35 -11.29
CA VAL A 81 18.39 7.55 -11.88
C VAL A 81 18.72 6.35 -12.77
N ALA A 82 19.07 6.58 -14.03
CA ALA A 82 19.25 5.50 -15.02
C ALA A 82 20.44 4.59 -14.67
N GLU A 83 21.48 5.15 -14.04
CA GLU A 83 22.66 4.44 -13.59
C GLU A 83 22.35 3.50 -12.41
N ASP A 84 21.46 3.91 -11.50
CA ASP A 84 21.06 3.14 -10.33
C ASP A 84 19.97 2.11 -10.65
N TYR A 85 19.12 2.41 -11.64
CA TYR A 85 17.97 1.59 -12.04
C TYR A 85 18.00 1.26 -13.54
N PRO A 86 18.97 0.45 -14.01
CA PRO A 86 19.21 0.20 -15.43
C PRO A 86 18.06 -0.55 -16.11
N ASP A 87 17.29 -1.34 -15.36
CA ASP A 87 16.13 -2.07 -15.85
C ASP A 87 15.07 -2.23 -14.75
N HIS A 88 13.93 -2.84 -15.07
CA HIS A 88 12.81 -3.08 -14.14
C HIS A 88 13.12 -3.96 -12.91
N THR A 89 14.26 -4.66 -12.85
CA THR A 89 14.48 -5.73 -11.87
C THR A 89 14.67 -5.23 -10.43
N TYR A 90 14.96 -3.94 -10.21
CA TYR A 90 14.96 -3.38 -8.85
C TYR A 90 13.59 -3.50 -8.17
N LEU A 91 12.51 -3.56 -8.96
CA LEU A 91 11.14 -3.74 -8.50
C LEU A 91 10.84 -5.19 -8.09
N SER A 92 11.63 -6.17 -8.53
CA SER A 92 11.37 -7.58 -8.27
C SER A 92 11.61 -7.98 -6.80
N SER A 93 12.28 -7.12 -6.03
CA SER A 93 12.54 -7.34 -4.59
C SER A 93 11.29 -7.14 -3.72
N TYR A 94 10.27 -6.43 -4.21
CA TYR A 94 9.05 -6.13 -3.48
C TYR A 94 7.81 -6.37 -4.33
N LYS A 95 6.76 -6.92 -3.71
CA LYS A 95 5.51 -7.23 -4.38
C LYS A 95 4.49 -6.11 -4.14
N PHE A 96 4.32 -5.24 -5.14
CA PHE A 96 3.39 -4.10 -5.10
C PHE A 96 1.95 -4.49 -5.43
N VAL A 97 1.75 -5.57 -6.21
CA VAL A 97 0.43 -6.09 -6.63
C VAL A 97 0.40 -7.63 -6.60
N PRO A 98 -0.79 -8.28 -6.53
CA PRO A 98 -0.89 -9.74 -6.44
C PRO A 98 -0.29 -10.50 -7.63
N GLN A 99 -0.45 -9.95 -8.84
CA GLN A 99 0.06 -10.50 -10.10
C GLN A 99 1.10 -9.54 -10.67
N GLN A 100 2.28 -9.50 -10.05
CA GLN A 100 3.40 -8.70 -10.52
C GLN A 100 4.29 -9.56 -11.42
N ASP A 101 4.12 -9.40 -12.72
CA ASP A 101 5.01 -9.97 -13.74
C ASP A 101 5.96 -8.90 -14.31
N GLN A 102 6.82 -9.31 -15.25
CA GLN A 102 7.78 -8.39 -15.88
C GLN A 102 7.11 -7.25 -16.66
N GLU A 103 5.90 -7.47 -17.20
CA GLU A 103 5.18 -6.42 -17.93
C GLU A 103 4.69 -5.35 -16.96
N MET A 104 4.10 -5.77 -15.84
CA MET A 104 3.71 -4.88 -14.75
C MET A 104 4.91 -4.12 -14.20
N GLU A 105 6.04 -4.77 -13.93
CA GLU A 105 7.25 -4.11 -13.44
C GLU A 105 7.78 -3.06 -14.43
N ARG A 106 7.75 -3.34 -15.73
CA ARG A 106 8.07 -2.32 -16.75
C ARG A 106 7.10 -1.15 -16.71
N LYS A 107 5.80 -1.39 -16.60
CA LYS A 107 4.79 -0.32 -16.48
C LYS A 107 5.03 0.55 -15.24
N ILE A 108 5.37 -0.06 -14.11
CA ILE A 108 5.71 0.64 -12.86
C ILE A 108 6.97 1.50 -13.07
N MET A 109 8.04 0.92 -13.63
CA MET A 109 9.29 1.63 -13.92
C MET A 109 9.07 2.81 -14.87
N GLU A 110 8.27 2.65 -15.94
CA GLU A 110 7.95 3.72 -16.88
C GLU A 110 7.17 4.86 -16.25
N ASN A 111 6.38 4.59 -15.21
CA ASN A 111 5.74 5.66 -14.42
C ASN A 111 6.73 6.30 -13.43
N HIS A 112 7.59 5.51 -12.78
CA HIS A 112 8.61 6.02 -11.85
C HIS A 112 9.54 7.05 -12.52
N LYS A 113 9.92 6.82 -13.78
CA LYS A 113 10.69 7.76 -14.61
C LYS A 113 10.06 9.15 -14.78
N LYS A 114 8.76 9.30 -14.52
CA LYS A 114 7.99 10.54 -14.78
C LYS A 114 7.75 11.39 -13.53
N HIS A 115 8.17 10.93 -12.36
CA HIS A 115 7.91 11.61 -11.09
C HIS A 115 8.94 12.67 -10.71
N ALA A 116 9.97 12.86 -11.55
CA ALA A 116 11.02 13.86 -11.41
C ALA A 116 10.62 15.25 -11.93
#